data_AF-A0A9P6ZG96-F1
#
_entry.id   AF-A0A9P6ZG96-F1
#
_cell.length_a   1.000
_cell.length_b   1.000
_cell.length_c   1.000
_cell.angle_alpha   90.00
_cell.angle_beta   90.00
_cell.angle_gamma   90.00
#
_symmetry.space_group_name_H-M   'P 1'
#
loop_
_entity.id
_entity.type
_entity.pdbx_description
1 polymer ?
#
loop_
_entity_poly.entity_id
_entity_poly.type
_entity_poly.pdbx_seq_one_letter_code
_entity_poly.pdbx_strand_id
1 'polypeptide(L)'
;MVLRIFRHRNVEFLVAPYVAWAQLIYMQRHPKSYIHAIFGPTDTLLYPGVDKLITSLDLTSATPSFSFVSKRTILGDLGLSEDQFLDVGILVGFEHSPPFPPTVHEQALKATVDMVKYYKSGHAAVSAFAEHPAVKSMQYPDQYARTRSMIKYSLIFSSEGSVTPLPLAITTPAHGPNHPHHPTAADIPSDLHEIFTHRLPDEIYFYLSRGLLGPQALVWLTSGQIVEPPPLDNDRTTRDRSRAH
;
A
#
# COMPACT_ATOMS: atom_id res chain seq x y z
N MET A 1 11.67 17.80 -9.25
CA MET A 1 13.13 18.07 -9.14
C MET A 1 13.97 16.78 -9.08
N VAL A 2 13.61 15.80 -8.24
CA VAL A 2 14.42 14.57 -8.04
C VAL A 2 14.58 13.69 -9.28
N LEU A 3 13.51 13.47 -10.06
CA LEU A 3 13.57 12.63 -11.28
C LEU A 3 14.53 13.18 -12.33
N ARG A 4 14.66 14.52 -12.40
CA ARG A 4 15.62 15.19 -13.29
C ARG A 4 17.06 14.86 -12.89
N ILE A 5 17.35 14.85 -11.58
CA ILE A 5 18.68 14.48 -11.06
C ILE A 5 18.98 13.02 -11.40
N PHE A 6 18.01 12.12 -11.22
CA PHE A 6 18.19 10.70 -11.60
C PHE A 6 18.53 10.55 -13.08
N ARG A 7 17.81 11.24 -13.98
CA ARG A 7 18.14 11.24 -15.42
C ARG A 7 19.56 11.74 -15.68
N HIS A 8 19.97 12.87 -15.08
CA HIS A 8 21.33 13.41 -15.26
C HIS A 8 22.43 12.49 -14.71
N ARG A 9 22.13 11.69 -13.69
CA ARG A 9 23.08 10.78 -13.04
C ARG A 9 22.97 9.34 -13.56
N ASN A 10 22.16 9.08 -14.59
CA ASN A 10 21.87 7.74 -15.10
C ASN A 10 21.40 6.76 -14.00
N VAL A 11 20.65 7.26 -13.03
CA VAL A 11 20.00 6.43 -12.00
C VAL A 11 18.64 5.99 -12.54
N GLU A 12 18.44 4.69 -12.60
CA GLU A 12 17.16 4.11 -13.01
C GLU A 12 16.07 4.43 -11.99
N PHE A 13 14.89 4.76 -12.49
CA PHE A 13 13.71 4.98 -11.67
C PHE A 13 12.46 4.52 -12.40
N LEU A 14 11.43 4.26 -11.62
CA LEU A 14 10.10 3.94 -12.11
C LEU A 14 9.07 4.59 -11.18
N VAL A 15 8.06 5.22 -11.77
CA VAL A 15 6.92 5.75 -11.01
C VAL A 15 5.81 4.70 -11.01
N ALA A 16 5.43 4.22 -9.83
CA ALA A 16 4.33 3.27 -9.71
C ALA A 16 2.99 3.93 -10.11
N PRO A 17 2.02 3.17 -10.66
CA PRO A 17 0.72 3.72 -11.04
C PRO A 17 -0.10 4.20 -9.82
N TYR A 18 0.10 3.55 -8.67
CA TYR A 18 -0.53 3.90 -7.40
C TYR A 18 0.53 3.90 -6.28
N VAL A 19 0.63 2.81 -5.52
CA VAL A 19 1.54 2.71 -4.36
C VAL A 19 2.87 2.08 -4.76
N ALA A 20 3.98 2.74 -4.42
CA ALA A 20 5.33 2.28 -4.77
C ALA A 20 5.69 0.91 -4.16
N TRP A 21 5.18 0.61 -2.97
CA TRP A 21 5.51 -0.63 -2.26
C TRP A 21 5.06 -1.88 -3.01
N ALA A 22 3.83 -1.89 -3.54
CA ALA A 22 3.33 -2.98 -4.37
C ALA A 22 4.20 -3.20 -5.61
N GLN A 23 4.64 -2.12 -6.25
CA GLN A 23 5.52 -2.17 -7.40
C GLN A 23 6.89 -2.78 -7.06
N LEU A 24 7.48 -2.42 -5.92
CA LEU A 24 8.73 -3.00 -5.45
C LEU A 24 8.60 -4.50 -5.19
N ILE A 25 7.47 -4.94 -4.62
CA ILE A 25 7.18 -6.36 -4.38
C ILE A 25 7.08 -7.12 -5.70
N TYR A 26 6.37 -6.57 -6.67
CA TYR A 26 6.34 -7.13 -8.03
C TYR A 26 7.75 -7.26 -8.59
N MET A 27 8.56 -6.22 -8.53
CA MET A 27 9.93 -6.23 -9.04
C MET A 27 10.83 -7.25 -8.34
N GLN A 28 10.69 -7.40 -7.02
CA GLN A 28 11.46 -8.36 -6.22
C GLN A 28 11.08 -9.80 -6.54
N ARG A 29 9.78 -10.07 -6.73
CA ARG A 29 9.23 -11.42 -6.91
C ARG A 29 9.10 -11.85 -8.36
N HIS A 30 9.31 -10.94 -9.31
CA HIS A 30 9.32 -11.25 -10.73
C HIS A 30 10.37 -12.35 -11.03
N PRO A 31 10.14 -13.27 -11.99
CA PRO A 31 11.10 -14.34 -12.31
C PRO A 31 12.52 -13.86 -12.68
N LYS A 32 12.65 -12.62 -13.17
CA LYS A 32 13.95 -11.98 -13.45
C LYS A 32 14.61 -11.33 -12.23
N SER A 33 13.93 -11.26 -11.09
CA SER A 33 14.38 -10.62 -9.85
C SER A 33 14.97 -9.22 -10.09
N TYR A 34 14.16 -8.28 -10.56
CA TYR A 34 14.62 -6.93 -10.91
C TYR A 34 15.27 -6.21 -9.72
N ILE A 35 14.86 -6.54 -8.49
CA ILE A 35 15.50 -6.10 -7.25
C ILE A 35 15.64 -7.27 -6.28
N HIS A 36 16.55 -7.16 -5.32
CA HIS A 36 16.81 -8.21 -4.32
C HIS A 36 16.30 -7.84 -2.93
N ALA A 37 16.27 -6.55 -2.61
CA ALA A 37 15.88 -6.03 -1.31
C ALA A 37 15.04 -4.76 -1.46
N ILE A 38 14.22 -4.51 -0.45
CA ILE A 38 13.36 -3.33 -0.38
C ILE A 38 13.83 -2.49 0.82
N PHE A 39 14.02 -1.19 0.59
CA PHE A 39 14.23 -0.19 1.63
C PHE A 39 13.01 0.71 1.68
N GLY A 40 12.40 0.84 2.85
CA GLY A 40 11.14 1.59 2.98
C GLY A 40 10.54 1.57 4.38
N PRO A 41 9.36 2.19 4.54
CA PRO A 41 8.65 2.23 5.81
C PRO A 41 8.14 0.83 6.20
N THR A 42 7.96 0.60 7.49
CA THR A 42 7.50 -0.67 8.07
C THR A 42 6.15 -1.14 7.53
N ASP A 43 5.30 -0.23 7.08
CA ASP A 43 3.99 -0.51 6.46
C ASP A 43 4.12 -1.39 5.21
N THR A 44 5.29 -1.40 4.58
CA THR A 44 5.61 -2.33 3.48
C THR A 44 5.44 -3.79 3.91
N LEU A 45 5.66 -4.13 5.18
CA LEU A 45 5.48 -5.49 5.72
C LEU A 45 4.01 -5.93 5.71
N LEU A 46 3.04 -5.01 5.65
CA LEU A 46 1.62 -5.35 5.57
C LEU A 46 1.29 -6.05 4.25
N TYR A 47 2.07 -5.81 3.22
CA TYR A 47 1.83 -6.39 1.91
C TYR A 47 2.18 -7.88 1.86
N PRO A 48 1.43 -8.67 1.10
CA PRO A 48 1.69 -10.09 0.97
C PRO A 48 3.02 -10.35 0.25
N GLY A 49 3.79 -11.30 0.77
CA GLY A 49 5.03 -11.77 0.14
C GLY A 49 6.28 -10.92 0.39
N VAL A 50 6.22 -9.96 1.31
CA VAL A 50 7.42 -9.28 1.85
C VAL A 50 7.87 -10.03 3.09
N ASP A 51 9.12 -10.51 3.11
CA ASP A 51 9.73 -11.11 4.32
C ASP A 51 10.76 -10.19 4.95
N LYS A 52 11.76 -9.74 4.17
CA LYS A 52 12.85 -8.89 4.67
C LYS A 52 12.70 -7.46 4.17
N LEU A 53 12.73 -6.50 5.08
CA LEU A 53 12.65 -5.07 4.79
C LEU A 53 13.81 -4.35 5.46
N ILE A 54 14.58 -3.58 4.69
CA ILE A 54 15.59 -2.67 5.21
C ILE A 54 14.87 -1.44 5.78
N THR A 55 15.16 -1.09 7.03
CA THR A 55 14.52 0.03 7.76
C THR A 55 15.48 1.18 8.04
N SER A 56 16.78 0.91 8.04
CA SER A 56 17.83 1.92 8.25
C SER A 56 19.04 1.59 7.40
N LEU A 57 19.72 2.62 6.92
CA LEU A 57 20.84 2.53 6.01
C LEU A 57 21.80 3.69 6.27
N ASP A 58 23.03 3.36 6.64
CA ASP A 58 24.13 4.31 6.79
C ASP A 58 25.22 3.97 5.77
N LEU A 59 25.31 4.78 4.73
CA LEU A 59 26.32 4.66 3.68
C LEU A 59 27.47 5.65 3.85
N THR A 60 27.40 6.53 4.85
CA THR A 60 28.33 7.66 5.01
C THR A 60 29.43 7.37 6.02
N SER A 61 29.17 6.49 6.98
CA SER A 61 30.17 6.04 7.93
C SER A 61 31.32 5.26 7.27
N ALA A 62 32.48 5.25 7.94
CA ALA A 62 33.66 4.52 7.49
C ALA A 62 33.40 3.01 7.29
N THR A 63 32.44 2.45 8.04
CA THR A 63 31.91 1.11 7.84
C THR A 63 30.41 1.21 7.50
N PRO A 64 30.05 1.24 6.20
CA PRO A 64 28.66 1.27 5.78
C PRO A 64 27.86 0.11 6.37
N SER A 65 26.66 0.38 6.85
CA SER A 65 25.82 -0.61 7.52
C SER A 65 24.33 -0.37 7.22
N PHE A 66 23.52 -1.39 7.46
CA PHE A 66 22.08 -1.29 7.35
C PHE A 66 21.41 -2.19 8.39
N SER A 67 20.17 -1.86 8.74
CA SER A 67 19.32 -2.68 9.59
C SER A 67 18.12 -3.15 8.80
N PHE A 68 17.71 -4.40 9.04
CA PHE A 68 16.54 -4.97 8.42
C PHE A 68 15.69 -5.71 9.45
N VAL A 69 14.41 -5.85 9.13
CA VAL A 69 13.44 -6.61 9.91
C VAL A 69 12.92 -7.79 9.09
N SER A 70 12.55 -8.86 9.79
CA SER A 70 12.03 -10.11 9.22
C SER A 70 10.57 -10.27 9.63
N LYS A 71 9.64 -10.22 8.66
CA LYS A 71 8.21 -10.44 8.88
C LYS A 71 7.98 -11.80 9.51
N ARG A 72 8.67 -12.84 9.04
CA ARG A 72 8.57 -14.20 9.60
C ARG A 72 8.90 -14.25 11.09
N THR A 73 9.92 -13.50 11.54
CA THR A 73 10.29 -13.44 12.96
C THR A 73 9.18 -12.78 13.76
N ILE A 74 8.65 -11.65 13.29
CA ILE A 74 7.53 -10.94 13.93
C ILE A 74 6.28 -11.83 14.02
N LEU A 75 5.96 -12.57 12.95
CA LEU A 75 4.85 -13.52 12.93
C LEU A 75 5.03 -14.63 13.97
N GLY A 76 6.24 -15.16 14.10
CA GLY A 76 6.57 -16.17 15.11
C GLY A 76 6.43 -15.65 16.53
N ASP A 77 6.99 -14.47 16.81
CA ASP A 77 6.97 -13.86 18.14
C ASP A 77 5.54 -13.47 18.57
N LEU A 78 4.73 -12.98 17.62
CA LEU A 78 3.33 -12.63 17.89
C LEU A 78 2.38 -13.82 17.77
N GLY A 79 2.82 -14.96 17.23
CA GLY A 79 1.96 -16.12 16.97
C GLY A 79 0.78 -15.79 16.05
N LEU A 80 1.05 -15.10 14.93
CA LEU A 80 0.05 -14.66 13.94
C LEU A 80 0.29 -15.32 12.59
N SER A 81 -0.79 -15.52 11.84
CA SER A 81 -0.72 -15.76 10.39
C SER A 81 -0.47 -14.47 9.61
N GLU A 82 -0.11 -14.58 8.33
CA GLU A 82 0.11 -13.41 7.47
C GLU A 82 -1.16 -12.56 7.30
N ASP A 83 -2.33 -13.18 7.13
CA ASP A 83 -3.62 -12.47 7.06
C ASP A 83 -3.94 -11.77 8.39
N GLN A 84 -3.69 -12.42 9.54
CA GLN A 84 -3.90 -11.78 10.85
C GLN A 84 -2.92 -10.63 11.10
N PHE A 85 -1.69 -10.71 10.59
CA PHE A 85 -0.73 -9.62 10.71
C PHE A 85 -1.17 -8.40 9.91
N LEU A 86 -1.67 -8.60 8.68
CA LEU A 86 -2.30 -7.54 7.91
C LEU A 86 -3.49 -6.93 8.69
N ASP A 87 -4.36 -7.77 9.23
CA ASP A 87 -5.52 -7.33 10.01
C ASP A 87 -5.09 -6.48 11.23
N VAL A 88 -4.11 -6.94 12.01
CA VAL A 88 -3.55 -6.19 13.15
C VAL A 88 -2.97 -4.85 12.70
N GLY A 89 -2.21 -4.82 11.60
CA GLY A 89 -1.63 -3.58 11.09
C GLY A 89 -2.66 -2.54 10.69
N ILE A 90 -3.76 -2.96 10.05
CA ILE A 90 -4.86 -2.05 9.69
C ILE A 90 -5.55 -1.52 10.96
N LEU A 91 -5.78 -2.39 11.96
CA LEU A 91 -6.48 -2.03 13.20
C LEU A 91 -5.63 -1.19 14.15
N VAL A 92 -4.30 -1.35 14.17
CA VAL A 92 -3.39 -0.43 14.88
C VAL A 92 -3.32 0.93 14.19
N GLY A 93 -3.59 0.97 12.88
CA GLY A 93 -3.61 2.18 12.08
C GLY A 93 -2.25 2.51 11.47
N PHE A 94 -2.30 3.15 10.30
CA PHE A 94 -1.15 3.62 9.53
C PHE A 94 -1.61 4.74 8.58
N GLU A 95 -0.76 5.22 7.68
CA GLU A 95 -1.06 6.38 6.81
C GLU A 95 -2.39 6.27 6.04
N HIS A 96 -2.80 5.07 5.64
CA HIS A 96 -4.04 4.84 4.88
C HIS A 96 -5.21 4.29 5.72
N SER A 97 -5.05 4.15 7.03
CA SER A 97 -6.12 3.62 7.90
C SER A 97 -6.04 4.21 9.32
N PRO A 98 -7.12 4.82 9.83
CA PRO A 98 -7.16 5.24 11.22
C PRO A 98 -7.14 4.00 12.15
N PRO A 99 -6.64 4.18 13.38
CA PRO A 99 -6.64 3.11 14.35
C PRO A 99 -8.07 2.73 14.72
N PHE A 100 -8.28 1.46 15.03
CA PHE A 100 -9.58 0.91 15.39
C PHE A 100 -10.03 1.44 16.75
N PRO A 101 -11.14 2.20 16.85
CA PRO A 101 -11.49 2.94 18.06
C PRO A 101 -11.48 2.12 19.36
N PRO A 102 -11.99 0.87 19.38
CA PRO A 102 -11.97 0.02 20.58
C PRO A 102 -10.58 -0.33 21.13
N THR A 103 -9.50 -0.21 20.34
CA THR A 103 -8.14 -0.56 20.76
C THR A 103 -7.19 0.65 20.81
N VAL A 104 -7.70 1.89 20.72
CA VAL A 104 -6.88 3.11 20.83
C VAL A 104 -6.50 3.37 22.29
N HIS A 105 -5.35 2.85 22.71
CA HIS A 105 -4.75 3.13 24.02
C HIS A 105 -3.23 2.84 24.01
N GLU A 106 -2.54 3.07 25.13
CA GLU A 106 -1.08 2.91 25.27
C GLU A 106 -0.56 1.49 24.92
N GLN A 107 -1.42 0.47 25.00
CA GLN A 107 -1.11 -0.92 24.67
C GLN A 107 -1.85 -1.41 23.42
N ALA A 108 -2.15 -0.49 22.49
CA ALA A 108 -2.97 -0.75 21.30
C ALA A 108 -2.53 -2.00 20.52
N LEU A 109 -1.23 -2.20 20.32
CA LEU A 109 -0.71 -3.37 19.59
C LEU A 109 -1.11 -4.69 20.27
N LYS A 110 -0.84 -4.82 21.58
CA LYS A 110 -1.14 -6.06 22.31
C LYS A 110 -2.64 -6.35 22.33
N ALA A 111 -3.46 -5.35 22.66
CA ALA A 111 -4.91 -5.50 22.68
C ALA A 111 -5.48 -5.88 21.30
N THR A 112 -4.94 -5.28 20.24
CA THR A 112 -5.34 -5.60 18.87
C THR A 112 -4.94 -7.03 18.47
N VAL A 113 -3.73 -7.46 18.82
CA VAL A 113 -3.26 -8.85 18.61
C VAL A 113 -4.18 -9.84 19.33
N ASP A 114 -4.47 -9.60 20.61
CA ASP A 114 -5.34 -10.48 21.41
C ASP A 114 -6.76 -10.53 20.84
N MET A 115 -7.30 -9.40 20.41
CA MET A 115 -8.62 -9.31 19.78
C MET A 115 -8.69 -10.06 18.45
N VAL A 116 -7.72 -9.87 17.55
CA VAL A 116 -7.66 -10.59 16.26
C VAL A 116 -7.51 -12.10 16.47
N LYS A 117 -6.74 -12.52 17.47
CA LYS A 117 -6.63 -13.94 17.86
C LYS A 117 -7.95 -14.50 18.38
N TYR A 118 -8.64 -13.75 19.24
CA TYR A 118 -9.92 -14.15 19.81
C TYR A 118 -11.00 -14.33 18.74
N TYR A 119 -11.19 -13.32 17.87
CA TYR A 119 -12.16 -13.37 16.77
C TYR A 119 -11.66 -14.12 15.53
N LYS A 120 -10.41 -14.60 15.55
CA LYS A 120 -9.69 -15.29 14.47
C LYS A 120 -9.37 -14.48 13.22
N SER A 121 -10.05 -13.35 12.99
CA SER A 121 -9.78 -12.43 11.88
C SER A 121 -10.14 -10.99 12.25
N GLY A 122 -9.55 -10.01 11.55
CA GLY A 122 -9.90 -8.59 11.68
C GLY A 122 -11.34 -8.31 11.24
N HIS A 123 -11.82 -8.96 10.17
CA HIS A 123 -13.21 -8.80 9.72
C HIS A 123 -14.22 -9.20 10.80
N ALA A 124 -14.02 -10.35 11.45
CA ALA A 124 -14.88 -10.82 12.53
C ALA A 124 -14.79 -9.87 13.75
N ALA A 125 -13.59 -9.40 14.09
CA ALA A 125 -13.40 -8.41 15.15
C ALA A 125 -14.17 -7.11 14.87
N VAL A 126 -13.96 -6.50 13.70
CA VAL A 126 -14.63 -5.25 13.31
C VAL A 126 -16.15 -5.42 13.28
N SER A 127 -16.64 -6.53 12.75
CA SER A 127 -18.08 -6.82 12.68
C SER A 127 -18.71 -6.95 14.07
N ALA A 128 -18.00 -7.54 15.03
CA ALA A 128 -18.48 -7.67 16.41
C ALA A 128 -18.69 -6.32 17.11
N PHE A 129 -18.00 -5.26 16.67
CA PHE A 129 -18.14 -3.90 17.20
C PHE A 129 -18.84 -2.94 16.22
N ALA A 130 -19.53 -3.43 15.19
CA ALA A 130 -20.17 -2.59 14.18
C ALA A 130 -21.17 -1.58 14.78
N GLU A 131 -21.85 -1.94 15.87
CA GLU A 131 -22.80 -1.07 16.58
C GLU A 131 -22.14 -0.15 17.63
N HIS A 132 -20.83 -0.25 17.86
CA HIS A 132 -20.14 0.64 18.78
C HIS A 132 -20.18 2.09 18.23
N PRO A 133 -20.59 3.11 19.01
CA PRO A 133 -20.85 4.45 18.51
C PRO A 133 -19.71 5.05 17.67
N ALA A 134 -18.47 4.93 18.15
CA ALA A 134 -17.28 5.45 17.46
C ALA A 134 -16.95 4.69 16.15
N VAL A 135 -17.24 3.38 16.09
CA VAL A 135 -17.00 2.54 14.92
C VAL A 135 -18.03 2.88 13.84
N LYS A 136 -19.29 3.00 14.25
CA LYS A 136 -20.42 3.36 13.38
C LYS A 136 -20.28 4.76 12.79
N SER A 137 -19.88 5.76 13.60
CA SER A 137 -19.71 7.13 13.13
C SER A 137 -18.62 7.28 12.07
N MET A 138 -17.62 6.40 12.08
CA MET A 138 -16.52 6.42 11.10
C MET A 138 -16.77 5.52 9.89
N GLN A 139 -17.87 4.75 9.87
CA GLN A 139 -18.09 3.68 8.89
C GLN A 139 -16.87 2.74 8.80
N TYR A 140 -16.27 2.42 9.96
CA TYR A 140 -15.01 1.69 10.02
C TYR A 140 -15.05 0.31 9.31
N PRO A 141 -16.15 -0.48 9.34
CA PRO A 141 -16.20 -1.73 8.59
C PRO A 141 -15.91 -1.57 7.09
N ASP A 142 -16.49 -0.55 6.45
CA ASP A 142 -16.29 -0.26 5.03
C ASP A 142 -14.86 0.22 4.78
N GLN A 143 -14.34 1.08 5.65
CA GLN A 143 -12.96 1.56 5.58
C GLN A 143 -11.95 0.42 5.73
N TYR A 144 -12.15 -0.47 6.70
CA TYR A 144 -11.30 -1.65 6.91
C TYR A 144 -11.33 -2.57 5.67
N ALA A 145 -12.51 -2.84 5.12
CA ALA A 145 -12.65 -3.64 3.90
C ALA A 145 -11.92 -3.01 2.71
N ARG A 146 -12.09 -1.70 2.51
CA ARG A 146 -11.40 -0.93 1.46
C ARG A 146 -9.88 -0.97 1.62
N THR A 147 -9.36 -0.72 2.82
CA THR A 147 -7.91 -0.75 3.09
C THR A 147 -7.33 -2.14 2.88
N ARG A 148 -8.01 -3.19 3.37
CA ARG A 148 -7.56 -4.57 3.20
C ARG A 148 -7.52 -4.96 1.72
N SER A 149 -8.55 -4.59 0.96
CA SER A 149 -8.60 -4.82 -0.48
C SER A 149 -7.56 -4.00 -1.25
N MET A 150 -7.30 -2.76 -0.85
CA MET A 150 -6.23 -1.93 -1.41
C MET A 150 -4.86 -2.64 -1.30
N ILE A 151 -4.54 -3.20 -0.13
CA ILE A 151 -3.27 -3.90 0.09
C ILE A 151 -3.23 -5.24 -0.65
N LYS A 152 -4.26 -6.08 -0.52
CA LYS A 152 -4.26 -7.43 -1.13
C LYS A 152 -4.30 -7.40 -2.65
N TYR A 153 -4.98 -6.41 -3.23
CA TYR A 153 -5.20 -6.29 -4.67
C TYR A 153 -4.56 -5.05 -5.27
N SER A 154 -3.47 -4.56 -4.66
CA SER A 154 -2.73 -3.41 -5.14
C SER A 154 -2.38 -3.51 -6.62
N LEU A 155 -2.58 -2.41 -7.33
CA LEU A 155 -2.33 -2.32 -8.76
C LEU A 155 -0.86 -1.97 -9.03
N ILE A 156 -0.23 -2.73 -9.91
CA ILE A 156 1.16 -2.53 -10.36
C ILE A 156 1.22 -2.32 -11.86
N PHE A 157 2.35 -1.78 -12.33
CA PHE A 157 2.68 -1.70 -13.75
C PHE A 157 3.61 -2.86 -14.12
N SER A 158 3.10 -3.77 -14.96
CA SER A 158 3.76 -5.02 -15.30
C SER A 158 4.83 -4.84 -16.38
N SER A 159 5.74 -5.80 -16.55
CA SER A 159 6.74 -5.79 -17.62
C SER A 159 6.14 -5.87 -19.02
N GLU A 160 4.90 -6.30 -19.13
CA GLU A 160 4.10 -6.37 -20.35
C GLU A 160 3.48 -5.00 -20.69
N GLY A 161 3.68 -3.99 -19.83
CA GLY A 161 3.21 -2.63 -20.05
C GLY A 161 1.75 -2.41 -19.68
N SER A 162 1.18 -3.27 -18.83
CA SER A 162 -0.23 -3.18 -18.40
C SER A 162 -0.36 -2.92 -16.91
N VAL A 163 -1.46 -2.29 -16.48
CA VAL A 163 -1.79 -2.18 -15.06
C VAL A 163 -2.65 -3.36 -14.63
N THR A 164 -2.15 -4.13 -13.68
CA THR A 164 -2.81 -5.36 -13.19
C THR A 164 -2.69 -5.48 -11.66
N PRO A 165 -3.64 -6.17 -11.00
CA PRO A 165 -3.50 -6.54 -9.61
C PRO A 165 -2.24 -7.38 -9.34
N LEU A 166 -1.53 -7.06 -8.27
CA LEU A 166 -0.30 -7.73 -7.83
C LEU A 166 -0.45 -9.26 -7.72
N PRO A 167 -1.55 -9.83 -7.18
CA PRO A 167 -1.71 -11.28 -7.10
C PRO A 167 -1.71 -11.98 -8.46
N LEU A 168 -2.18 -11.33 -9.52
CA LEU A 168 -2.18 -11.87 -10.88
C LEU A 168 -0.80 -11.76 -11.54
N ALA A 169 -0.04 -10.71 -11.20
CA ALA A 169 1.25 -10.43 -11.81
C ALA A 169 2.40 -11.27 -11.23
N ILE A 170 2.26 -11.77 -10.01
CA ILE A 170 3.28 -12.64 -9.39
C ILE A 170 3.00 -14.09 -9.81
N THR A 171 3.85 -14.62 -10.69
CA THR A 171 3.89 -16.05 -10.99
C THR A 171 4.76 -16.74 -9.94
N THR A 172 4.19 -17.19 -8.82
CA THR A 172 4.93 -18.13 -7.97
C THR A 172 5.02 -19.46 -8.71
N PRO A 173 6.23 -20.02 -8.95
CA PRO A 173 6.32 -21.38 -9.45
C PRO A 173 5.68 -22.30 -8.41
N ALA A 174 4.69 -23.09 -8.84
CA ALA A 174 4.06 -24.11 -8.02
C ALA A 174 5.14 -25.15 -7.65
N HIS A 175 5.62 -25.13 -6.41
CA HIS A 175 6.57 -26.11 -5.90
C HIS A 175 5.94 -26.88 -4.74
N GLY A 176 5.05 -27.82 -5.08
CA GLY A 176 4.59 -28.86 -4.17
C GLY A 176 3.09 -29.19 -4.28
N PRO A 177 2.69 -30.42 -3.92
CA PRO A 177 1.31 -30.92 -4.06
C PRO A 177 0.30 -30.29 -3.09
N ASN A 178 0.69 -29.28 -2.30
CA ASN A 178 -0.12 -28.66 -1.25
C ASN A 178 -0.19 -27.13 -1.35
N HIS A 179 0.07 -26.56 -2.53
CA HIS A 179 0.02 -25.11 -2.70
C HIS A 179 -1.41 -24.59 -2.92
N PRO A 180 -1.79 -23.47 -2.26
CA PRO A 180 -3.05 -22.78 -2.52
C PRO A 180 -3.15 -22.37 -4.00
N HIS A 181 -4.37 -22.38 -4.54
CA HIS A 181 -4.66 -22.01 -5.93
C HIS A 181 -3.96 -20.70 -6.32
N HIS A 182 -3.29 -20.69 -7.49
CA HIS A 182 -2.77 -19.45 -8.07
C HIS A 182 -3.96 -18.50 -8.31
N PRO A 183 -3.90 -17.25 -7.82
CA PRO A 183 -5.01 -16.31 -7.94
C PRO A 183 -5.39 -16.11 -9.41
N THR A 184 -6.66 -16.31 -9.71
CA THR A 184 -7.23 -16.07 -11.04
C THR A 184 -7.96 -14.74 -11.06
N ALA A 185 -8.31 -14.25 -12.25
CA ALA A 185 -9.13 -13.05 -12.39
C ALA A 185 -10.49 -13.16 -11.66
N ALA A 186 -11.00 -14.37 -11.43
CA ALA A 186 -12.24 -14.59 -10.67
C ALA A 186 -12.08 -14.33 -9.16
N ASP A 187 -10.85 -14.37 -8.64
CA ASP A 187 -10.53 -14.12 -7.23
C ASP A 187 -10.30 -12.63 -6.93
N ILE A 188 -10.32 -11.79 -7.97
CA ILE A 188 -10.13 -10.35 -7.88
C ILE A 188 -11.49 -9.67 -7.82
N PRO A 189 -11.72 -8.73 -6.87
CA PRO A 189 -12.93 -7.93 -6.85
C PRO A 189 -13.15 -7.19 -8.18
N SER A 190 -14.36 -7.24 -8.74
CA SER A 190 -14.69 -6.57 -10.00
C SER A 190 -14.75 -5.04 -9.88
N ASP A 191 -14.91 -4.55 -8.65
CA ASP A 191 -15.17 -3.18 -8.24
C ASP A 191 -13.91 -2.49 -7.67
N LEU A 192 -12.70 -2.95 -7.99
CA LEU A 192 -11.45 -2.31 -7.54
C LEU A 192 -11.35 -0.82 -7.89
N HIS A 193 -12.09 -0.34 -8.90
CA HIS A 193 -12.16 1.06 -9.25
C HIS A 193 -12.78 1.95 -8.16
N GLU A 194 -13.59 1.38 -7.25
CA GLU A 194 -14.11 2.08 -6.07
C GLU A 194 -13.06 2.30 -4.98
N ILE A 195 -11.98 1.52 -5.02
CA ILE A 195 -10.85 1.60 -4.08
C ILE A 195 -9.73 2.45 -4.68
N PHE A 196 -9.46 2.26 -5.96
CA PHE A 196 -8.47 2.99 -6.74
C PHE A 196 -9.16 4.06 -7.58
N THR A 197 -8.88 4.09 -8.88
CA THR A 197 -9.56 4.93 -9.85
C THR A 197 -10.09 4.08 -10.99
N HIS A 198 -11.00 4.65 -11.78
CA HIS A 198 -11.34 4.05 -13.06
C HIS A 198 -10.08 3.88 -13.91
N ARG A 199 -9.95 2.69 -14.53
CA ARG A 199 -8.77 2.32 -15.30
C ARG A 199 -8.57 3.28 -16.47
N LEU A 200 -7.40 3.90 -16.51
CA LEU A 200 -6.94 4.68 -17.65
C LEU A 200 -6.29 3.77 -18.71
N PRO A 201 -6.14 4.21 -19.97
CA PRO A 201 -5.39 3.47 -20.97
C PRO A 201 -3.96 3.17 -20.50
N ASP A 202 -3.45 1.97 -20.82
CA ASP A 202 -2.14 1.50 -20.35
C ASP A 202 -0.98 2.45 -20.75
N GLU A 203 -1.11 3.11 -21.90
CA GLU A 203 -0.13 4.08 -22.39
C GLU A 203 0.01 5.31 -21.47
N ILE A 204 -1.05 5.70 -20.76
CA ILE A 204 -0.96 6.77 -19.75
C ILE A 204 -0.04 6.34 -18.59
N TYR A 205 -0.17 5.09 -18.15
CA TYR A 205 0.68 4.53 -17.10
C TYR A 205 2.12 4.32 -17.59
N PHE A 206 2.33 4.04 -18.87
CA PHE A 206 3.66 4.05 -19.47
C PHE A 206 4.31 5.44 -19.36
N TYR A 207 3.64 6.51 -19.78
CA TYR A 207 4.17 7.87 -19.65
C TYR A 207 4.41 8.28 -18.18
N LEU A 208 3.50 7.91 -17.29
CA LEU A 208 3.66 8.12 -15.85
C LEU A 208 4.91 7.40 -15.33
N SER A 209 5.08 6.11 -15.64
CA SER A 209 6.18 5.28 -15.14
C SER A 209 7.56 5.82 -15.51
N ARG A 210 7.67 6.46 -16.67
CA ARG A 210 8.90 7.11 -17.18
C ARG A 210 9.09 8.54 -16.65
N GLY A 211 8.14 9.05 -15.87
CA GLY A 211 8.11 10.43 -15.38
C GLY A 211 7.96 11.46 -16.50
N LEU A 212 7.29 11.09 -17.61
CA LEU A 212 6.94 11.97 -18.72
C LEU A 212 5.62 12.70 -18.46
N LEU A 213 4.78 12.14 -17.59
CA LEU A 213 3.52 12.70 -17.15
C LEU A 213 3.48 12.78 -15.62
N GLY A 214 2.94 13.88 -15.08
CA GLY A 214 2.81 14.07 -13.63
C GLY A 214 1.50 13.46 -13.09
N PRO A 215 1.52 12.83 -11.90
CA PRO A 215 0.34 12.15 -11.36
C PRO A 215 -0.84 13.10 -11.09
N GLN A 216 -0.57 14.37 -10.76
CA GLN A 216 -1.60 15.34 -10.42
C GLN A 216 -2.64 15.55 -11.52
N ALA A 217 -2.19 15.56 -12.79
CA ALA A 217 -3.10 15.69 -13.93
C ALA A 217 -4.06 14.49 -14.02
N LEU A 218 -3.58 13.29 -13.70
CA LEU A 218 -4.42 12.08 -13.66
C LEU A 218 -5.40 12.12 -12.50
N VAL A 219 -4.97 12.62 -11.35
CA VAL A 219 -5.84 12.82 -10.19
C VAL A 219 -6.99 13.76 -10.55
N TRP A 220 -6.73 14.88 -11.22
CA TRP A 220 -7.80 15.79 -11.66
C TRP A 220 -8.77 15.16 -12.66
N LEU A 221 -8.25 14.42 -13.64
CA LEU A 221 -9.07 13.74 -14.64
C LEU A 221 -9.97 12.66 -14.03
N THR A 222 -9.44 11.91 -13.06
CA THR A 222 -10.15 10.78 -12.44
C THR A 222 -11.09 11.22 -11.31
N SER A 223 -10.77 12.29 -10.60
CA SER A 223 -11.62 12.83 -9.54
C SER A 223 -12.71 13.77 -10.06
N GLY A 224 -12.53 14.31 -11.28
CA GLY A 224 -13.38 15.38 -11.81
C GLY A 224 -13.24 16.70 -11.05
N GLN A 225 -12.21 16.85 -10.21
CA GLN A 225 -12.00 18.01 -9.35
C GLN A 225 -10.56 18.50 -9.44
N ILE A 226 -10.40 19.81 -9.57
CA ILE A 226 -9.12 20.49 -9.47
C ILE A 226 -9.02 21.07 -8.07
N VAL A 227 -8.16 20.47 -7.24
CA VAL A 227 -7.78 21.03 -5.94
C VAL A 227 -6.53 21.87 -6.15
N GLU A 228 -6.68 23.18 -6.06
CA GLU A 228 -5.56 24.11 -6.05
C GLU A 228 -5.03 24.22 -4.62
N PRO A 229 -3.73 23.95 -4.36
CA PRO A 229 -3.16 24.22 -3.06
C PRO A 229 -3.25 25.73 -2.79
N PRO A 230 -3.53 26.16 -1.54
CA PRO A 230 -3.50 27.57 -1.21
C PRO A 230 -2.12 28.15 -1.59
N PRO A 231 -2.05 29.38 -2.11
CA PRO A 231 -0.79 29.98 -2.49
C PRO A 231 0.18 29.98 -1.30
N LEU A 232 1.46 29.77 -1.59
CA LEU A 232 2.57 29.89 -0.64
C LEU A 232 2.83 31.36 -0.27
N ASP A 233 1.79 32.17 -0.08
CA ASP A 233 1.93 33.47 0.54
C ASP A 233 1.69 33.30 2.03
N ASN A 234 2.79 33.32 2.77
CA ASN A 234 2.77 33.54 4.19
C ASN A 234 2.51 35.04 4.46
N ASP A 235 1.41 35.58 3.94
CA ASP A 235 0.98 36.92 4.27
C ASP A 235 -0.55 37.01 4.36
N ARG A 236 -0.97 37.70 5.40
CA ARG A 236 -2.35 37.89 5.83
C ARG A 236 -3.20 38.52 4.72
N THR A 237 -4.49 38.17 4.71
CA THR A 237 -5.63 38.80 3.97
C THR A 237 -5.58 38.58 2.45
N THR A 238 -6.56 38.04 1.74
CA THR A 238 -8.03 38.09 1.86
C THR A 238 -8.60 36.92 1.04
N ARG A 239 -9.73 36.33 1.46
CA ARG A 239 -10.42 35.27 0.70
C ARG A 239 -10.82 35.79 -0.68
N ASP A 240 -10.42 35.09 -1.74
CA ASP A 240 -11.17 35.12 -3.00
C ASP A 240 -11.53 33.69 -3.41
N ARG A 241 -12.83 33.45 -3.55
CA ARG A 241 -13.41 32.22 -4.09
C ARG A 241 -13.79 32.52 -5.54
N SER A 242 -13.01 32.05 -6.51
CA SER A 242 -13.47 31.96 -7.89
C SER A 242 -14.07 30.57 -8.12
N ARG A 243 -15.39 30.52 -8.32
CA ARG A 243 -16.09 29.39 -8.96
C ARG A 243 -15.99 29.58 -10.47
N ALA A 244 -15.46 28.61 -11.20
CA ALA A 244 -15.61 28.54 -12.65
C ALA A 244 -16.89 27.77 -12.99
N HIS A 245 -17.70 28.39 -13.87
CA HIS A 245 -18.85 27.80 -14.57
C HIS A 245 -18.41 26.95 -15.75
#